data_AF-A0A938GXE8-F1
#
_entry.id   AF-A0A938GXE8-F1
#
_cell.length_a   1.000
_cell.length_b   1.000
_cell.length_c   1.000
_cell.angle_alpha   90.00
_cell.angle_beta   90.00
_cell.angle_gamma   90.00
#
_symmetry.space_group_name_H-M   'P 1'
#
loop_
_entity.id
_entity.type
_entity.pdbx_description
1 polymer ?
#
loop_
_entity_poly.entity_id
_entity_poly.type
_entity_poly.pdbx_seq_one_letter_code
_entity_poly.pdbx_strand_id
1 'polypeptide(L)'
;MDPNDDELLRMYCRSAMAGVWGISADLPKIAPRQQSVIRHEIQHYRQLHQLHSGALYDLELPRPGAETAGVTFYDPSGRSAGAVLFRWDRTGAFEHGLCIGRLRDDWWYRVRDADSGTSFRALGTTLRQGIPVRFAEARLSAMLFIERD
;
A
#
# COMPACT_ATOMS: atom_id res chain seq x y z
N MET A 1 15.46 -10.12 12.53
CA MET A 1 15.09 -8.80 11.98
C MET A 1 16.01 -7.80 12.64
N ASP A 2 16.71 -6.96 11.87
CA ASP A 2 17.54 -5.90 12.46
C ASP A 2 16.62 -5.00 13.31
N PRO A 3 16.88 -4.84 14.61
CA PRO A 3 16.06 -4.01 15.50
C PRO A 3 16.02 -2.53 15.10
N ASN A 4 16.85 -2.08 14.15
CA ASN A 4 16.89 -0.71 13.66
C ASN A 4 16.21 -0.48 12.30
N ASP A 5 15.76 -1.55 11.63
CA ASP A 5 15.20 -1.47 10.27
C ASP A 5 13.67 -1.37 10.29
N ASP A 6 13.17 -0.15 10.40
CA ASP A 6 11.73 0.15 10.37
C ASP A 6 11.10 -0.16 9.00
N GLU A 7 11.86 -0.04 7.91
CA GLU A 7 11.36 -0.30 6.55
C GLU A 7 11.11 -1.79 6.34
N LEU A 8 12.04 -2.63 6.78
CA LEU A 8 11.88 -4.08 6.75
C LEU A 8 10.72 -4.53 7.64
N LEU A 9 10.57 -3.95 8.83
CA LEU A 9 9.43 -4.23 9.71
C LEU A 9 8.11 -3.82 9.05
N ARG A 10 8.05 -2.64 8.43
CA ARG A 10 6.85 -2.16 7.73
C ARG A 10 6.49 -3.07 6.55
N MET A 11 7.48 -3.44 5.74
CA MET A 11 7.31 -4.38 4.64
C MET A 11 6.75 -5.73 5.13
N TYR A 12 7.31 -6.26 6.22
CA TYR A 12 6.84 -7.50 6.85
C TYR A 12 5.40 -7.39 7.35
N CYS A 13 5.03 -6.29 8.01
CA CYS A 13 3.65 -6.06 8.41
C CYS A 13 2.72 -6.04 7.20
N ARG A 14 3.10 -5.39 6.11
CA ARG A 14 2.29 -5.26 4.89
C ARG A 14 2.15 -6.55 4.10
N SER A 15 3.18 -7.40 4.06
CA SER A 15 3.09 -8.69 3.37
C SER A 15 2.00 -9.59 3.98
N ALA A 16 1.71 -9.43 5.27
CA ALA A 16 0.62 -10.13 5.95
C ALA A 16 -0.76 -9.51 5.72
N MET A 17 -0.86 -8.30 5.16
CA MET A 17 -2.14 -7.59 4.98
C MET A 17 -2.97 -8.09 3.81
N ALA A 18 -2.41 -8.91 2.92
CA ALA A 18 -3.18 -9.54 1.83
C ALA A 18 -4.18 -10.61 2.34
N GLY A 19 -4.20 -10.92 3.64
CA GLY A 19 -5.11 -11.88 4.27
C GLY A 19 -5.50 -11.44 5.69
N VAL A 20 -5.64 -12.40 6.60
CA VAL A 20 -5.86 -12.13 8.03
C VAL A 20 -4.53 -11.66 8.63
N TRP A 21 -4.51 -10.42 9.10
CA TRP A 21 -3.31 -9.85 9.70
C TRP A 21 -3.18 -10.23 11.18
N GLY A 22 -1.98 -10.63 11.57
CA GLY A 22 -1.62 -10.90 12.96
C GLY A 22 -0.10 -10.89 13.14
N ILE A 23 0.35 -10.57 14.36
CA ILE A 23 1.75 -10.65 14.74
C ILE A 23 1.90 -11.75 15.79
N SER A 24 2.77 -12.72 15.51
CA SER A 24 3.21 -13.71 16.49
C SER A 24 4.59 -13.32 16.99
N ALA A 25 4.63 -12.49 18.03
CA ALA A 25 5.86 -12.03 18.67
C ALA A 25 5.63 -11.68 20.13
N ASP A 26 6.69 -11.72 20.93
CA ASP A 26 6.70 -11.23 22.31
C ASP A 26 6.75 -9.69 22.29
N LEU A 27 5.57 -9.05 22.20
CA LEU A 27 5.43 -7.60 22.05
C LEU A 27 6.20 -6.78 23.11
N PRO A 28 6.22 -7.17 24.41
CA PRO A 28 7.06 -6.51 25.41
C PRO A 28 8.55 -6.45 25.10
N LYS A 29 9.08 -7.42 24.34
CA LYS A 29 10.51 -7.46 23.95
C LYS A 29 10.83 -6.64 22.70
N ILE A 30 9.82 -6.11 22.01
CA ILE A 30 10.00 -5.24 20.86
C ILE A 30 10.29 -3.81 21.35
N ALA A 31 11.29 -3.15 20.78
CA ALA A 31 11.64 -1.78 21.13
C ALA A 31 10.45 -0.82 20.93
N PRO A 32 10.25 0.21 21.78
CA PRO A 32 9.12 1.13 21.69
C PRO A 32 8.95 1.79 20.31
N ARG A 33 10.06 2.09 19.62
CA ARG A 33 10.08 2.60 18.24
C ARG A 33 9.37 1.65 17.27
N GLN A 34 9.76 0.37 17.26
CA GLN A 34 9.15 -0.66 16.42
C GLN A 34 7.70 -0.95 16.81
N GLN A 35 7.37 -0.87 18.11
CA GLN A 35 5.97 -0.95 18.55
C GLN A 35 5.12 0.17 17.95
N SER A 36 5.66 1.39 17.83
CA SER A 36 4.96 2.50 17.18
C SER A 36 4.72 2.22 15.69
N VAL A 37 5.70 1.68 14.97
CA VAL A 37 5.55 1.24 13.57
C VAL A 37 4.42 0.19 13.46
N ILE A 38 4.44 -0.83 14.32
CA ILE A 38 3.41 -1.87 14.36
C ILE A 38 2.01 -1.27 14.58
N ARG A 39 1.85 -0.34 15.53
CA ARG A 39 0.55 0.28 15.82
C ARG A 39 0.04 1.10 14.63
N HIS A 40 0.90 1.82 13.92
CA HIS A 40 0.51 2.52 12.69
C HIS A 40 0.07 1.53 11.60
N GLU A 41 0.82 0.45 11.40
CA GLU A 41 0.46 -0.56 10.40
C GLU A 41 -0.84 -1.32 10.76
N ILE A 42 -1.18 -1.46 12.05
CA ILE A 42 -2.49 -1.96 12.49
C ILE A 42 -3.62 -1.03 12.03
N GLN A 43 -3.44 0.29 12.15
CA GLN A 43 -4.45 1.25 11.71
C GLN A 43 -4.63 1.20 10.20
N HIS A 44 -3.53 1.12 9.45
CA HIS A 44 -3.54 0.94 8.00
C HIS A 44 -4.24 -0.36 7.59
N TYR A 45 -3.94 -1.48 8.24
CA TYR A 45 -4.62 -2.75 7.98
C TYR A 45 -6.12 -2.63 8.20
N ARG A 46 -6.58 -1.98 9.29
CA ARG A 46 -8.02 -1.80 9.55
C ARG A 46 -8.72 -1.01 8.44
N GLN A 47 -8.05 0.00 7.88
CA GLN A 47 -8.57 0.78 6.76
C GLN A 47 -8.62 -0.08 5.48
N LEU A 48 -7.53 -0.78 5.16
CA LEU A 48 -7.46 -1.65 3.99
C LEU A 48 -8.48 -2.81 4.05
N HIS A 49 -8.64 -3.40 5.23
CA HIS A 49 -9.52 -4.55 5.47
C HIS A 49 -10.99 -4.26 5.17
N GLN A 50 -11.43 -3.00 5.27
CA GLN A 50 -12.78 -2.60 4.86
C GLN A 50 -13.04 -2.90 3.37
N LEU A 51 -12.00 -2.84 2.53
CA LEU A 51 -12.06 -3.13 1.10
C LEU A 51 -12.02 -4.65 0.79
N HIS A 52 -11.58 -5.49 1.73
CA HIS A 52 -11.51 -6.95 1.51
C HIS A 52 -12.89 -7.58 1.31
N SER A 53 -13.93 -6.97 1.89
CA SER A 53 -15.32 -7.46 1.81
C SER A 53 -15.85 -7.58 0.38
N GLY A 54 -15.29 -6.81 -0.55
CA GLY A 54 -15.70 -6.82 -1.95
C GLY A 54 -15.13 -7.95 -2.80
N ALA A 55 -14.10 -8.66 -2.31
CA ALA A 55 -13.33 -9.66 -3.07
C ALA A 55 -12.86 -9.18 -4.46
N LEU A 56 -12.75 -7.86 -4.65
CA LEU A 56 -12.41 -7.23 -5.90
C LEU A 56 -11.00 -6.66 -5.80
N TYR A 57 -10.09 -7.21 -6.59
CA TYR A 57 -8.69 -6.80 -6.57
C TYR A 57 -8.01 -7.00 -7.92
N ASP A 58 -6.96 -6.23 -8.13
CA ASP A 58 -6.00 -6.42 -9.21
C ASP A 58 -4.63 -6.78 -8.60
N LEU A 59 -3.84 -7.57 -9.31
CA LEU A 59 -2.52 -8.05 -8.85
C LEU A 59 -1.41 -7.56 -9.79
N GLU A 60 -0.35 -7.06 -9.17
CA GLU A 60 0.95 -6.89 -9.82
C GLU A 60 1.82 -8.08 -9.44
N LEU A 61 2.04 -8.98 -10.39
CA LEU A 61 2.73 -10.24 -10.13
C LEU A 61 4.25 -10.05 -10.10
N PRO A 62 4.95 -10.67 -9.16
CA PRO A 62 6.41 -10.70 -9.15
C PRO A 62 6.92 -11.48 -10.35
N ARG A 63 7.58 -10.80 -11.29
CA ARG A 63 8.18 -11.40 -12.48
C ARG A 63 9.60 -10.86 -12.65
N PRO A 64 10.52 -11.62 -13.28
CA PRO A 64 11.85 -11.13 -13.58
C PRO A 64 11.81 -9.78 -14.31
N GLY A 65 12.45 -8.77 -13.73
CA GLY A 65 12.51 -7.40 -14.24
C GLY A 65 11.33 -6.51 -13.85
N ALA A 66 10.35 -7.02 -13.08
CA ALA A 66 9.27 -6.19 -12.55
C ALA A 66 9.79 -5.24 -11.47
N GLU A 67 9.35 -3.98 -11.52
CA GLU A 67 9.76 -2.99 -10.53
C GLU A 67 9.12 -3.22 -9.17
N THR A 68 7.85 -3.61 -9.21
CA THR A 68 6.99 -3.84 -8.06
C THR A 68 6.25 -5.16 -8.17
N ALA A 69 5.81 -5.66 -7.02
CA ALA A 69 4.75 -6.64 -6.90
C ALA A 69 3.73 -6.10 -5.90
N GLY A 70 2.46 -6.46 -6.02
CA GLY A 70 1.46 -5.86 -5.15
C GLY A 70 0.03 -6.26 -5.44
N VAL A 71 -0.86 -5.66 -4.67
CA VAL A 71 -2.31 -5.86 -4.76
C VAL A 71 -3.01 -4.53 -4.59
N THR A 72 -4.02 -4.31 -5.42
CA THR A 72 -4.96 -3.19 -5.27
C THR A 72 -6.34 -3.76 -4.98
N PHE A 73 -6.89 -3.43 -3.82
CA PHE A 73 -8.25 -3.77 -3.41
C PHE A 73 -9.21 -2.64 -3.76
N TYR A 74 -10.45 -2.99 -4.10
CA TYR A 74 -11.48 -2.04 -4.51
C TYR A 74 -12.76 -2.21 -3.70
N ASP A 75 -13.42 -1.10 -3.41
CA ASP A 75 -14.84 -1.12 -3.07
C ASP A 75 -15.64 -1.48 -4.34
N PRO A 76 -16.51 -2.52 -4.31
CA PRO A 76 -17.39 -2.87 -5.43
C PRO A 76 -18.25 -1.72 -5.95
N SER A 77 -18.54 -0.71 -5.11
CA SER A 77 -19.30 0.48 -5.51
C SER A 77 -18.48 1.50 -6.31
N GLY A 78 -17.17 1.28 -6.44
CA GLY A 78 -16.24 2.18 -7.13
C GLY A 78 -15.94 3.47 -6.38
N ARG A 79 -16.22 3.54 -5.07
CA ARG A 79 -15.98 4.75 -4.24
C ARG A 79 -14.57 4.85 -3.67
N SER A 80 -13.87 3.73 -3.55
CA SER A 80 -12.55 3.71 -2.94
C SER A 80 -11.72 2.53 -3.40
N ALA A 81 -10.41 2.66 -3.24
CA ALA A 81 -9.43 1.62 -3.46
C ALA A 81 -8.27 1.75 -2.46
N GLY A 82 -7.53 0.67 -2.28
CA GLY A 82 -6.37 0.62 -1.41
C GLY A 82 -5.31 -0.27 -2.05
N ALA A 83 -4.11 0.24 -2.22
CA ALA A 83 -3.01 -0.47 -2.86
C ALA A 83 -1.87 -0.73 -1.88
N VAL A 84 -1.31 -1.93 -1.96
CA VAL A 84 -0.08 -2.32 -1.26
C VAL A 84 0.91 -2.78 -2.30
N LEU A 85 2.01 -2.06 -2.43
CA LEU A 85 3.09 -2.34 -3.38
C LEU A 85 4.37 -2.67 -2.63
N PHE A 86 5.14 -3.60 -3.17
CA PHE A 86 6.44 -4.05 -2.69
C PHE A 86 7.46 -3.81 -3.78
N ARG A 87 8.63 -3.27 -3.41
CA ARG A 87 9.80 -3.26 -4.29
C ARG A 87 10.16 -4.71 -4.63
N TRP A 88 10.34 -5.01 -5.91
CA TRP A 88 10.66 -6.36 -6.38
C TRP A 88 12.10 -6.44 -6.89
N ASP A 89 12.35 -6.25 -8.19
CA ASP A 89 13.69 -6.43 -8.79
C ASP A 89 14.47 -5.10 -8.95
N ARG A 90 13.86 -3.95 -8.66
CA ARG A 90 14.50 -2.64 -8.84
C ARG A 90 15.40 -2.26 -7.66
N THR A 91 16.60 -1.81 -7.99
CA THR A 91 17.54 -1.15 -7.08
C THR A 91 17.49 0.38 -7.25
N GLY A 92 17.92 1.11 -6.22
CA GLY A 92 17.94 2.58 -6.26
C GLY A 92 16.55 3.23 -6.21
N ALA A 93 16.51 4.55 -6.41
CA ALA A 93 15.26 5.29 -6.46
C ALA A 93 14.56 5.13 -7.82
N PHE A 94 13.24 4.97 -7.81
CA PHE A 94 12.43 4.90 -9.04
C PHE A 94 11.00 5.41 -8.81
N GLU A 95 10.28 5.65 -9.90
CA GLU A 95 8.86 6.02 -9.89
C GLU A 95 8.07 4.96 -10.64
N HIS A 96 7.06 4.39 -9.97
CA HIS A 96 6.20 3.36 -10.51
C HIS A 96 4.84 3.95 -10.90
N GLY A 97 4.34 3.65 -12.09
CA GLY A 97 3.01 4.08 -12.55
C GLY A 97 1.93 3.09 -12.12
N LEU A 98 1.25 3.37 -11.00
CA LEU A 98 0.16 2.54 -10.50
C LEU A 98 -1.16 2.88 -11.19
N CYS A 99 -1.71 1.93 -11.94
CA CYS A 99 -3.02 2.07 -12.59
C CYS A 99 -4.15 1.58 -11.68
N ILE A 100 -5.17 2.42 -11.46
CA ILE A 100 -6.35 2.09 -10.64
C ILE A 100 -7.57 1.94 -11.56
N GLY A 101 -7.90 0.70 -11.92
CA GLY A 101 -8.77 0.42 -13.06
C GLY A 101 -10.27 0.34 -12.76
N ARG A 102 -10.68 0.18 -11.49
CA ARG A 102 -12.08 -0.15 -11.14
C ARG A 102 -12.84 0.95 -10.42
N LEU A 103 -12.29 2.16 -10.39
CA LEU A 103 -12.98 3.35 -9.92
C LEU A 103 -13.84 3.98 -11.02
N ARG A 104 -14.78 4.85 -10.63
CA ARG A 104 -15.64 5.57 -11.57
C ARG A 104 -14.87 6.70 -12.23
N ASP A 105 -14.92 6.73 -13.55
CA ASP A 105 -14.13 7.66 -14.36
C ASP A 105 -14.50 9.14 -14.12
N ASP A 106 -15.77 9.41 -13.85
CA ASP A 106 -16.36 10.74 -13.72
C ASP A 106 -16.22 11.36 -12.32
N TRP A 107 -15.60 10.65 -11.37
CA TRP A 107 -15.50 11.09 -9.99
C TRP A 107 -14.10 11.60 -9.63
N TRP A 108 -14.08 12.56 -8.71
CA TRP A 108 -12.85 13.01 -8.07
C TRP A 108 -12.54 12.14 -6.86
N TYR A 109 -11.26 11.81 -6.74
CA TYR A 109 -10.72 11.04 -5.64
C TYR A 109 -9.57 11.78 -5.00
N ARG A 110 -9.47 11.62 -3.68
CA ARG A 110 -8.28 11.94 -2.91
C ARG A 110 -7.38 10.71 -2.88
N VAL A 111 -6.17 10.86 -3.40
CA VAL A 111 -5.11 9.85 -3.31
C VAL A 111 -4.19 10.26 -2.16
N ARG A 112 -3.97 9.35 -1.21
CA ARG A 112 -3.07 9.56 -0.07
C ARG A 112 -2.02 8.45 -0.03
N ASP A 113 -0.75 8.84 0.01
CA ASP A 113 0.35 7.95 0.38
C ASP A 113 0.36 7.83 1.92
N ALA A 114 0.18 6.61 2.42
CA ALA A 114 0.09 6.34 3.85
C ALA A 114 1.43 6.55 4.57
N ASP A 115 2.56 6.46 3.85
CA ASP A 115 3.89 6.59 4.44
C ASP A 115 4.33 8.04 4.58
N SER A 116 4.17 8.83 3.51
CA SER A 116 4.59 10.24 3.50
C SER A 116 3.51 11.19 4.02
N GLY A 117 2.26 10.74 4.10
CA GLY A 117 1.10 11.58 4.39
C GLY A 117 0.73 12.54 3.24
N THR A 118 1.47 12.53 2.13
CA THR A 118 1.18 13.39 0.98
C THR A 118 -0.14 12.97 0.35
N SER A 119 -0.93 13.95 -0.09
CA SER A 119 -2.16 13.69 -0.81
C SER A 119 -2.36 14.65 -1.97
N PHE A 120 -3.07 14.19 -2.99
CA PHE A 120 -3.48 14.98 -4.15
C PHE A 120 -4.85 14.52 -4.63
N ARG A 121 -5.46 15.32 -5.52
CA ARG A 121 -6.75 15.01 -6.13
C ARG A 121 -6.55 14.59 -7.57
N ALA A 122 -7.28 13.56 -8.02
CA ALA A 122 -7.29 13.11 -9.40
C ALA A 122 -8.67 12.60 -9.80
N LEU A 123 -9.00 12.75 -11.08
CA LEU A 123 -10.18 12.12 -11.68
C LEU A 123 -9.96 10.61 -11.83
N GLY A 124 -11.02 9.82 -11.75
CA GLY A 124 -10.95 8.38 -11.99
C GLY A 124 -10.33 8.02 -13.34
N THR A 125 -10.58 8.82 -14.39
CA THR A 125 -9.92 8.67 -15.69
C THR A 125 -8.40 8.82 -15.61
N THR A 126 -7.89 9.79 -14.84
CA THR A 126 -6.45 9.97 -14.60
C THR A 126 -5.88 8.81 -13.81
N LEU A 127 -6.61 8.33 -12.78
CA LEU A 127 -6.17 7.19 -11.98
C LEU A 127 -6.05 5.90 -12.81
N ARG A 128 -6.92 5.71 -13.80
CA ARG A 128 -6.87 4.58 -14.74
C ARG A 128 -5.63 4.63 -15.65
N GLN A 129 -5.14 5.82 -15.98
CA GLN A 129 -3.95 6.02 -16.82
C GLN A 129 -2.64 5.79 -16.06
N GLY A 130 -2.68 5.81 -14.73
CA GLY A 130 -1.53 5.60 -13.87
C GLY A 130 -1.22 6.84 -13.03
N ILE A 131 -0.95 6.62 -11.75
CA ILE A 131 -0.42 7.64 -10.84
C ILE A 131 1.00 7.30 -10.40
N PRO A 132 1.85 8.32 -10.20
CA PRO A 132 3.22 8.08 -9.79
C PRO A 132 3.29 7.65 -8.33
N VAL A 133 3.99 6.55 -8.07
CA VAL A 133 4.35 6.07 -6.73
C VAL A 133 5.86 6.10 -6.61
N ARG A 134 6.38 6.95 -5.73
CA ARG A 134 7.81 7.14 -5.57
C ARG A 134 8.40 6.14 -4.57
N PHE A 135 9.37 5.38 -5.04
CA PHE A 135 10.19 4.50 -4.23
C PHE A 135 11.55 5.15 -4.02
N ALA A 136 11.75 5.77 -2.85
CA ALA A 136 13.08 6.17 -2.39
C ALA A 136 13.97 4.91 -2.21
N GLU A 137 15.29 5.10 -2.20
CA GLU A 137 16.27 3.99 -2.16
C GLU A 137 15.99 2.97 -1.04
N ALA A 138 15.69 3.45 0.17
CA ALA A 138 15.38 2.60 1.33
C ALA A 138 13.92 2.13 1.40
N ARG A 139 13.00 2.68 0.58
CA ARG A 139 11.57 2.33 0.64
C ARG A 139 11.38 0.94 0.04
N LEU A 140 10.96 -0.02 0.88
CA LEU A 140 10.73 -1.40 0.47
C LEU A 140 9.25 -1.67 0.11
N SER A 141 8.34 -0.87 0.64
CA SER A 141 6.91 -0.99 0.35
C SER A 141 6.22 0.36 0.32
N ALA A 142 5.11 0.45 -0.41
CA ALA A 142 4.25 1.62 -0.46
C ALA A 142 2.81 1.20 -0.20
N MET A 143 2.06 2.08 0.48
CA MET A 143 0.63 1.90 0.67
C MET A 143 -0.12 3.18 0.30
N LEU A 144 -1.15 3.03 -0.50
CA LEU A 144 -1.97 4.13 -1.00
C LEU A 144 -3.42 3.89 -0.64
N PHE A 145 -4.09 4.95 -0.19
CA PHE A 145 -5.53 4.98 -0.01
C PHE A 145 -6.14 5.96 -1.00
N ILE A 146 -7.15 5.50 -1.72
CA ILE A 146 -7.89 6.28 -2.71
C ILE A 146 -9.33 6.32 -2.26
N GLU A 147 -9.84 7.51 -1.98
CA GLU A 147 -11.19 7.71 -1.43
C GLU A 147 -11.91 8.77 -2.23
N ARG A 148 -13.20 8.56 -2.47
CA ARG A 148 -14.06 9.57 -3.08
C ARG A 148 -14.02 10.84 -2.23
N ASP A 149 -13.75 11.96 -2.90
CA ASP A 149 -13.76 13.30 -2.29
C ASP A 149 -15.15 13.94 -2.30
#